data_AF-A0A2R6FSL2-F1
#
_entry.id   AF-A0A2R6FSL2-F1
#
_cell.length_a   1.000
_cell.length_b   1.000
_cell.length_c   1.000
_cell.angle_alpha   90.00
_cell.angle_beta   90.00
_cell.angle_gamma   90.00
#
_symmetry.space_group_name_H-M   'P 1'
#
loop_
_entity.id
_entity.type
_entity.pdbx_description
1 polymer ?
#
loop_
_entity_poly.entity_id
_entity_poly.type
_entity_poly.pdbx_seq_one_letter_code
_entity_poly.pdbx_strand_id
1 'polypeptide(L)'
;LVDKLAKTFRDDGLTVGVIAIDPASPFTGGAVLGDRIRMASNVGDMDVFFRSMSARGTLGGLSAATTDAVKALDAFGKDRIIIETVGAGQNEVDIVRTADTVAVLVPPGSGDDVQMLKAGILEIADLFVVNKADLDGADRTVRELREMLQLRDGEVQTGGHHGFEETTVDVGDDGSAPADGDGVSDESTDGAAREAVEPWDPPIVETVANKGEGVDDFVAALDDHRRYLVESGRVESKARTRYAEEIRTLLREDARELLANEIEARGGLDERVEAVLRRETDPYTVAEEILEPLVDCAADRRN
;
A
#
# COMPACT_ATOMS: atom_id res chain seq x y z
N LEU A 1 -15.64 13.40 4.59
CA LEU A 1 -15.59 13.13 3.15
C LEU A 1 -16.05 11.72 2.84
N VAL A 2 -15.46 10.69 3.48
CA VAL A 2 -15.86 9.27 3.32
C VAL A 2 -17.37 9.03 3.42
N ASP A 3 -18.06 9.62 4.40
CA ASP A 3 -19.52 9.50 4.53
C ASP A 3 -20.30 10.00 3.29
N LYS A 4 -19.91 11.15 2.72
CA LYS A 4 -20.53 11.66 1.51
C LYS A 4 -20.17 10.84 0.29
N LEU A 5 -18.92 10.41 0.18
CA LEU A 5 -18.46 9.55 -0.90
C LEU A 5 -19.23 8.22 -0.93
N ALA A 6 -19.36 7.56 0.22
CA ALA A 6 -20.15 6.36 0.36
C ALA A 6 -21.61 6.61 -0.04
N LYS A 7 -22.20 7.73 0.41
CA LYS A 7 -23.55 8.10 0.03
C LYS A 7 -23.69 8.29 -1.49
N THR A 8 -22.79 9.00 -2.16
CA THR A 8 -22.83 9.19 -3.61
C THR A 8 -22.79 7.85 -4.34
N PHE A 9 -21.90 6.92 -3.96
CA PHE A 9 -21.88 5.57 -4.52
C PHE A 9 -23.19 4.80 -4.26
N ARG A 10 -23.81 4.98 -3.08
CA ARG A 10 -25.12 4.38 -2.78
C ARG A 10 -26.24 4.97 -3.61
N ASP A 11 -26.22 6.28 -3.87
CA ASP A 11 -27.18 6.95 -4.72
C ASP A 11 -27.09 6.44 -6.18
N ASP A 12 -25.90 5.97 -6.60
CA ASP A 12 -25.66 5.26 -7.87
C ASP A 12 -26.01 3.76 -7.84
N GLY A 13 -26.49 3.24 -6.70
CA GLY A 13 -26.89 1.85 -6.50
C GLY A 13 -25.75 0.88 -6.20
N LEU A 14 -24.52 1.36 -6.02
CA LEU A 14 -23.33 0.53 -5.75
C LEU A 14 -23.26 0.13 -4.28
N THR A 15 -22.82 -1.08 -3.97
CA THR A 15 -22.57 -1.53 -2.59
C THR A 15 -21.21 -1.06 -2.10
N VAL A 16 -21.11 -0.63 -0.83
CA VAL A 16 -19.90 0.02 -0.30
C VAL A 16 -19.38 -0.70 0.94
N GLY A 17 -18.09 -1.02 0.95
CA GLY A 17 -17.34 -1.41 2.14
C GLY A 17 -16.45 -0.26 2.60
N VAL A 18 -16.42 0.05 3.89
CA VAL A 18 -15.57 1.07 4.48
C VAL A 18 -14.77 0.46 5.62
N ILE A 19 -13.45 0.51 5.49
CA ILE A 19 -12.50 0.10 6.53
C ILE A 19 -11.73 1.33 7.00
N ALA A 20 -12.01 1.78 8.23
CA ALA A 20 -11.28 2.86 8.87
C ALA A 20 -10.13 2.29 9.71
N ILE A 21 -8.91 2.75 9.48
CA ILE A 21 -7.71 2.34 10.20
C ILE A 21 -7.46 3.35 11.30
N ASP A 22 -7.77 2.96 12.52
CA ASP A 22 -7.65 3.76 13.72
C ASP A 22 -6.33 3.50 14.47
N PRO A 23 -5.85 4.46 15.28
CA PRO A 23 -4.71 4.23 16.15
C PRO A 23 -5.05 3.11 17.14
N ALA A 24 -4.03 2.35 17.55
CA ALA A 24 -4.20 1.31 18.54
C ALA A 24 -4.41 1.90 19.94
N SER A 25 -5.41 1.39 20.66
CA SER A 25 -5.63 1.71 22.06
C SER A 25 -4.48 1.14 22.89
N PRO A 26 -3.76 1.96 23.67
CA PRO A 26 -2.66 1.48 24.49
C PRO A 26 -3.12 0.54 25.62
N PHE A 27 -4.42 0.50 25.92
CA PHE A 27 -4.99 -0.32 27.00
C PHE A 27 -5.68 -1.60 26.51
N THR A 28 -6.34 -1.54 25.35
CA THR A 28 -7.17 -2.66 24.84
C THR A 28 -6.64 -3.27 23.56
N GLY A 29 -5.69 -2.61 22.88
CA GLY A 29 -5.21 -3.01 21.54
C GLY A 29 -6.27 -2.92 20.44
N GLY A 30 -7.49 -2.46 20.75
CA GLY A 30 -8.55 -2.20 19.77
C GLY A 30 -8.42 -0.82 19.13
N ALA A 31 -9.29 -0.52 18.17
CA ALA A 31 -9.37 0.80 17.57
C ALA A 31 -9.81 1.85 18.60
N VAL A 32 -9.10 2.98 18.68
CA VAL A 32 -9.40 4.07 19.63
C VAL A 32 -10.65 4.85 19.25
N LEU A 33 -10.80 5.18 17.97
CA LEU A 33 -11.89 6.04 17.53
C LEU A 33 -13.15 5.21 17.34
N GLY A 34 -13.09 4.07 16.65
CA GLY A 34 -14.16 3.08 16.59
C GLY A 34 -15.50 3.63 16.07
N ASP A 35 -15.51 4.84 15.52
CA ASP A 35 -16.69 5.68 15.63
C ASP A 35 -17.56 5.60 14.38
N ARG A 36 -18.56 4.72 14.42
CA ARG A 36 -19.64 4.64 13.43
C ARG A 36 -20.46 5.95 13.37
N ILE A 37 -20.38 6.82 14.38
CA ILE A 37 -21.09 8.12 14.41
C ILE A 37 -20.64 9.03 13.24
N ARG A 38 -19.44 8.83 12.70
CA ARG A 38 -18.91 9.59 11.54
C ARG A 38 -19.60 9.27 10.22
N MET A 39 -20.36 8.17 10.13
CA MET A 39 -21.08 7.70 8.94
C MET A 39 -22.60 7.94 9.05
N ALA A 40 -23.00 9.07 9.63
CA ALA A 40 -24.40 9.37 9.96
C ALA A 40 -25.34 9.29 8.75
N SER A 41 -24.88 9.67 7.56
CA SER A 41 -25.72 9.68 6.35
C SER A 41 -26.05 8.26 5.84
N ASN A 42 -25.31 7.25 6.29
CA ASN A 42 -25.41 5.86 5.84
C ASN A 42 -25.91 4.91 6.93
N VAL A 43 -26.38 5.44 8.07
CA VAL A 43 -26.86 4.63 9.19
C VAL A 43 -28.10 3.83 8.77
N GLY A 44 -28.02 2.51 8.92
CA GLY A 44 -29.12 1.60 8.60
C GLY A 44 -29.16 1.13 7.14
N ASP A 45 -28.27 1.63 6.28
CA ASP A 45 -28.09 1.08 4.94
C ASP A 45 -27.35 -0.27 5.03
N MET A 46 -28.04 -1.34 4.66
CA MET A 46 -27.50 -2.71 4.72
C MET A 46 -26.44 -2.99 3.65
N ASP A 47 -26.40 -2.17 2.60
CA ASP A 47 -25.42 -2.28 1.53
C ASP A 47 -24.13 -1.50 1.83
N VAL A 48 -24.12 -0.70 2.91
CA VAL A 48 -22.92 -0.06 3.46
C VAL A 48 -22.39 -0.85 4.64
N PHE A 49 -21.25 -1.51 4.46
CA PHE A 49 -20.55 -2.17 5.55
C PHE A 49 -19.45 -1.26 6.09
N PHE A 50 -19.52 -0.86 7.36
CA PHE A 50 -18.48 -0.08 8.02
C PHE A 50 -17.81 -0.87 9.15
N ARG A 51 -16.47 -0.89 9.14
CA ARG A 51 -15.67 -1.45 10.21
C ARG A 51 -14.46 -0.57 10.50
N SER A 52 -14.22 -0.32 11.78
CA SER A 52 -12.96 0.28 12.24
C SER A 52 -12.00 -0.83 12.69
N MET A 53 -10.72 -0.68 12.33
CA MET A 53 -9.65 -1.62 12.60
C MET A 53 -8.45 -0.90 13.20
N SER A 54 -7.74 -1.55 14.12
CA SER A 54 -6.54 -0.98 14.73
C SER A 54 -5.31 -1.26 13.89
N ALA A 55 -4.40 -0.29 13.76
CA ALA A 55 -3.08 -0.45 13.15
C ALA A 55 -2.08 -1.31 13.98
N ARG A 56 -2.55 -2.38 14.65
CA ARG A 56 -1.81 -3.14 15.68
C ARG A 56 -0.43 -3.64 15.23
N GLY A 57 0.60 -3.23 15.96
CA GLY A 57 1.72 -4.07 16.44
C GLY A 57 2.69 -4.67 15.42
N THR A 58 2.47 -4.52 14.12
CA THR A 58 3.48 -4.81 13.09
C THR A 58 4.37 -3.60 12.92
N LEU A 59 5.69 -3.82 12.90
CA LEU A 59 6.65 -2.76 12.61
C LEU A 59 6.37 -2.24 11.18
N GLY A 60 5.62 -1.14 11.08
CA GLY A 60 5.50 -0.32 9.88
C GLY A 60 4.44 -0.71 8.86
N GLY A 61 3.17 -0.94 9.24
CA GLY A 61 2.19 -1.29 8.21
C GLY A 61 0.71 -1.46 8.56
N LEU A 62 -0.11 -1.61 7.50
CA LEU A 62 -1.49 -2.10 7.57
C LEU A 62 -1.50 -3.46 8.28
N SER A 63 -2.40 -3.65 9.25
CA SER A 63 -2.49 -4.97 9.91
C SER A 63 -2.92 -6.04 8.90
N ALA A 64 -2.41 -7.27 9.01
CA ALA A 64 -2.84 -8.40 8.16
C ALA A 64 -4.37 -8.55 8.16
N ALA A 65 -5.00 -8.33 9.33
CA ALA A 65 -6.45 -8.34 9.49
C ALA A 65 -7.16 -7.28 8.64
N THR A 66 -6.53 -6.12 8.38
CA THR A 66 -7.07 -5.08 7.49
C THR A 66 -7.09 -5.59 6.05
N THR A 67 -5.99 -6.17 5.58
CA THR A 67 -5.88 -6.74 4.23
C THR A 67 -6.88 -7.89 4.05
N ASP A 68 -7.04 -8.76 5.04
CA ASP A 68 -8.02 -9.85 5.01
C ASP A 68 -9.46 -9.33 4.97
N ALA A 69 -9.75 -8.24 5.68
CA ALA A 69 -11.05 -7.61 5.63
C ALA A 69 -11.34 -7.02 4.24
N VAL A 70 -10.36 -6.40 3.59
CA VAL A 70 -10.48 -5.91 2.20
C VAL A 70 -10.78 -7.07 1.26
N LYS A 71 -10.00 -8.16 1.32
CA LYS A 71 -10.22 -9.35 0.49
C LYS A 71 -11.59 -9.98 0.72
N ALA A 72 -12.03 -10.03 1.98
CA ALA A 72 -13.36 -10.53 2.29
C ALA A 72 -14.44 -9.67 1.62
N LEU A 73 -14.36 -8.34 1.73
CA LEU A 73 -15.32 -7.43 1.09
C LEU A 73 -15.33 -7.56 -0.43
N ASP A 74 -14.15 -7.72 -1.04
CA ASP A 74 -14.01 -7.96 -2.48
C ASP A 74 -14.65 -9.30 -2.89
N ALA A 75 -14.35 -10.38 -2.15
CA ALA A 75 -14.95 -11.70 -2.38
C ALA A 75 -16.47 -11.74 -2.14
N PHE A 76 -16.99 -10.92 -1.23
CA PHE A 76 -18.43 -10.73 -1.01
C PHE A 76 -19.09 -9.84 -2.07
N GLY A 77 -18.32 -9.33 -3.04
CA GLY A 77 -18.85 -8.59 -4.19
C GLY A 77 -19.22 -7.15 -3.88
N LYS A 78 -18.51 -6.49 -2.95
CA LYS A 78 -18.67 -5.04 -2.77
C LYS A 78 -18.15 -4.28 -4.00
N ASP A 79 -18.97 -3.40 -4.55
CA ASP A 79 -18.62 -2.64 -5.77
C ASP A 79 -17.54 -1.57 -5.53
N ARG A 80 -17.51 -1.02 -4.29
CA ARG A 80 -16.53 -0.03 -3.85
C ARG A 80 -16.03 -0.37 -2.45
N ILE A 81 -14.72 -0.39 -2.26
CA ILE A 81 -14.08 -0.58 -0.96
C ILE A 81 -13.24 0.66 -0.66
N ILE A 82 -13.61 1.39 0.39
CA ILE A 82 -12.92 2.60 0.84
C ILE A 82 -12.09 2.23 2.07
N ILE A 83 -10.81 2.58 2.02
CA ILE A 83 -9.90 2.41 3.15
C ILE A 83 -9.50 3.82 3.62
N GLU A 84 -9.88 4.17 4.84
CA GLU A 84 -9.55 5.46 5.46
C GLU A 84 -8.39 5.27 6.44
N THR A 85 -7.31 6.03 6.29
CA THR A 85 -6.21 6.06 7.26
C THR A 85 -6.35 7.23 8.22
N VAL A 86 -5.74 7.13 9.40
CA VAL A 86 -5.73 8.21 10.42
C VAL A 86 -4.87 9.43 10.08
N GLY A 87 -4.08 9.37 9.01
CA GLY A 87 -3.11 10.40 8.62
C GLY A 87 -1.84 10.44 9.50
N ALA A 88 -0.75 10.93 8.91
CA ALA A 88 0.59 11.13 9.49
C ALA A 88 1.14 9.92 10.28
N GLY A 89 1.45 8.84 9.57
CA GLY A 89 2.11 7.65 10.08
C GLY A 89 3.22 7.13 9.13
N GLN A 90 3.52 5.84 9.23
CA GLN A 90 4.32 5.08 8.25
C GLN A 90 3.44 4.02 7.55
N ASN A 91 2.11 4.17 7.66
CA ASN A 91 1.12 3.22 7.13
C ASN A 91 0.77 3.52 5.66
N GLU A 92 1.30 4.62 5.13
CA GLU A 92 1.02 5.16 3.80
C GLU A 92 1.65 4.32 2.69
N VAL A 93 2.76 3.62 2.95
CA VAL A 93 3.38 2.75 1.93
C VAL A 93 2.53 1.50 1.67
N ASP A 94 1.91 0.95 2.71
CA ASP A 94 1.11 -0.27 2.58
C ASP A 94 -0.23 -0.05 1.92
N ILE A 95 -0.78 1.18 1.98
CA ILE A 95 -2.05 1.47 1.30
C ILE A 95 -1.91 1.35 -0.22
N VAL A 96 -0.73 1.69 -0.76
CA VAL A 96 -0.42 1.55 -2.20
C VAL A 96 -0.50 0.11 -2.67
N ARG A 97 -0.15 -0.82 -1.78
CA ARG A 97 -0.19 -2.26 -2.05
C ARG A 97 -1.58 -2.83 -1.89
N THR A 98 -2.52 -2.11 -1.31
CA THR A 98 -3.86 -2.63 -1.03
C THR A 98 -4.90 -2.01 -1.95
N ALA A 99 -4.85 -0.69 -2.12
CA ALA A 99 -5.82 0.07 -2.89
C ALA A 99 -5.42 0.17 -4.37
N ASP A 100 -6.42 0.16 -5.26
CA ASP A 100 -6.19 0.40 -6.68
C ASP A 100 -5.88 1.89 -6.95
N THR A 101 -6.51 2.80 -6.18
CA THR A 101 -6.36 4.25 -6.27
C THR A 101 -6.11 4.84 -4.90
N VAL A 102 -5.08 5.68 -4.75
CA VAL A 102 -4.74 6.37 -3.51
C VAL A 102 -5.06 7.87 -3.64
N ALA A 103 -5.98 8.34 -2.80
CA ALA A 103 -6.35 9.75 -2.71
C ALA A 103 -5.75 10.39 -1.45
N VAL A 104 -5.01 11.48 -1.63
CA VAL A 104 -4.41 12.24 -0.52
C VAL A 104 -5.26 13.46 -0.18
N LEU A 105 -5.75 13.51 1.05
CA LEU A 105 -6.62 14.58 1.53
C LEU A 105 -5.80 15.68 2.22
N VAL A 106 -5.91 16.91 1.73
CA VAL A 106 -5.15 18.08 2.22
C VAL A 106 -6.12 19.19 2.65
N PRO A 107 -6.09 19.67 3.90
CA PRO A 107 -6.90 20.82 4.31
C PRO A 107 -6.24 22.16 3.87
N PRO A 108 -7.01 23.24 3.64
CA PRO A 108 -6.46 24.58 3.45
C PRO A 108 -5.75 25.16 4.67
N GLY A 109 -4.78 26.04 4.41
CA GLY A 109 -4.16 26.89 5.45
C GLY A 109 -3.16 26.16 6.35
N SER A 110 -2.91 24.88 6.09
CA SER A 110 -1.92 24.06 6.76
C SER A 110 -0.53 24.23 6.14
N GLY A 111 0.03 25.44 6.22
CA GLY A 111 1.29 25.79 5.53
C GLY A 111 2.46 24.82 5.79
N ASP A 112 2.49 24.16 6.95
CA ASP A 112 3.46 23.10 7.27
C ASP A 112 3.07 21.74 6.68
N ASP A 113 1.77 21.42 6.51
CA ASP A 113 1.30 20.09 6.14
C ASP A 113 1.59 19.74 4.67
N VAL A 114 1.62 20.72 3.76
CA VAL A 114 2.03 20.47 2.36
C VAL A 114 3.53 20.12 2.29
N GLN A 115 4.37 20.77 3.10
CA GLN A 115 5.77 20.36 3.26
C GLN A 115 5.92 19.02 3.99
N MET A 116 5.00 18.69 4.91
CA MET A 116 4.97 17.39 5.60
C MET A 116 4.51 16.23 4.72
N LEU A 117 3.89 16.49 3.55
CA LEU A 117 3.59 15.43 2.58
C LEU A 117 4.87 14.67 2.16
N LYS A 118 6.08 15.25 2.34
CA LYS A 118 7.38 14.61 2.07
C LYS A 118 7.46 14.01 0.65
N ALA A 119 8.63 13.51 0.30
CA ALA A 119 8.81 12.76 -0.96
C ALA A 119 7.86 11.54 -1.01
N GLY A 120 7.66 10.82 0.11
CA GLY A 120 6.93 9.55 0.11
C GLY A 120 5.39 9.60 -0.04
N ILE A 121 4.67 10.66 0.39
CA ILE A 121 3.20 10.70 0.21
C ILE A 121 2.82 11.26 -1.16
N LEU A 122 3.62 12.21 -1.68
CA LEU A 122 3.42 12.76 -3.02
C LEU A 122 3.66 11.72 -4.11
N GLU A 123 4.64 10.83 -3.92
CA GLU A 123 4.98 9.75 -4.86
C GLU A 123 3.87 8.70 -5.01
N ILE A 124 3.09 8.46 -3.96
CA ILE A 124 2.09 7.40 -3.93
C ILE A 124 0.68 7.85 -4.31
N ALA A 125 0.47 9.16 -4.43
CA ALA A 125 -0.84 9.74 -4.67
C ALA A 125 -1.23 9.62 -6.14
N ASP A 126 -2.35 8.95 -6.41
CA ASP A 126 -2.96 8.95 -7.73
C ASP A 126 -3.85 10.20 -7.93
N LEU A 127 -4.32 10.82 -6.85
CA LEU A 127 -5.01 12.12 -6.90
C LEU A 127 -4.95 12.83 -5.54
N PHE A 128 -5.15 14.15 -5.56
CA PHE A 128 -5.18 15.00 -4.37
C PHE A 128 -6.57 15.60 -4.19
N VAL A 129 -7.00 15.70 -2.94
CA VAL A 129 -8.26 16.33 -2.59
C VAL A 129 -8.00 17.46 -1.60
N VAL A 130 -8.23 18.71 -2.01
CA VAL A 130 -8.20 19.86 -1.10
C VAL A 130 -9.58 20.02 -0.47
N ASN A 131 -9.73 19.54 0.77
CA ASN A 131 -11.04 19.52 1.44
C ASN A 131 -11.21 20.64 2.45
N LYS A 132 -12.44 21.17 2.56
CA LYS A 132 -12.78 22.46 3.19
C LYS A 132 -12.35 23.64 2.32
N ALA A 133 -12.51 23.52 1.01
CA ALA A 133 -12.15 24.55 0.04
C ALA A 133 -12.91 25.88 0.23
N ASP A 134 -13.94 25.91 1.07
CA ASP A 134 -14.63 27.13 1.51
C ASP A 134 -13.86 27.95 2.55
N LEU A 135 -12.72 27.46 3.03
CA LEU A 135 -11.84 28.17 3.97
C LEU A 135 -10.75 28.97 3.25
N ASP A 136 -10.32 30.06 3.88
CA ASP A 136 -9.21 30.88 3.41
C ASP A 136 -7.94 30.02 3.21
N GLY A 137 -7.25 30.26 2.10
CA GLY A 137 -6.00 29.56 1.76
C GLY A 137 -6.18 28.35 0.85
N ALA A 138 -7.39 27.95 0.48
CA ALA A 138 -7.63 26.82 -0.44
C ALA A 138 -6.91 27.01 -1.77
N ASP A 139 -7.09 28.17 -2.42
CA ASP A 139 -6.38 28.54 -3.66
C ASP A 139 -4.85 28.51 -3.52
N ARG A 140 -4.33 28.80 -2.32
CA ARG A 140 -2.89 28.74 -2.07
C ARG A 140 -2.43 27.29 -2.01
N THR A 141 -3.10 26.45 -1.22
CA THR A 141 -2.79 25.02 -1.11
C THR A 141 -2.87 24.32 -2.47
N VAL A 142 -3.88 24.64 -3.29
CA VAL A 142 -3.98 24.09 -4.66
C VAL A 142 -2.80 24.52 -5.53
N ARG A 143 -2.36 25.78 -5.45
CA ARG A 143 -1.18 26.26 -6.19
C ARG A 143 0.10 25.57 -5.73
N GLU A 144 0.32 25.46 -4.42
CA GLU A 144 1.48 24.80 -3.84
C GLU A 144 1.55 23.32 -4.27
N LEU A 145 0.42 22.59 -4.25
CA LEU A 145 0.37 21.21 -4.73
C LEU A 145 0.69 21.09 -6.23
N ARG A 146 0.17 22.00 -7.07
CA ARG A 146 0.50 22.02 -8.51
C ARG A 146 1.99 22.26 -8.75
N GLU A 147 2.60 23.18 -8.02
CA GLU A 147 4.04 23.45 -8.13
C GLU A 147 4.87 22.22 -7.75
N MET A 148 4.49 21.52 -6.68
CA MET A 148 5.18 20.29 -6.26
C MET A 148 5.05 19.15 -7.29
N LEU A 149 3.88 18.98 -7.91
CA LEU A 149 3.68 17.96 -8.95
C LEU A 149 4.49 18.27 -10.22
N GLN A 150 4.57 19.53 -10.62
CA GLN A 150 5.39 19.93 -11.77
C GLN A 150 6.90 19.74 -11.51
N LEU A 151 7.35 19.98 -10.27
CA LEU A 151 8.75 19.73 -9.88
C LEU A 151 9.10 18.24 -9.95
N ARG A 152 8.20 17.37 -9.48
CA ARG A 152 8.33 15.90 -9.61
C ARG A 152 8.53 15.51 -11.08
N ASP A 153 7.69 16.03 -11.97
CA ASP A 153 7.74 15.65 -13.40
C ASP A 153 9.00 16.21 -14.11
N GLY A 154 9.57 17.31 -13.62
CA GLY A 154 10.83 17.88 -14.10
C GLY A 154 12.08 17.13 -13.63
N GLU A 155 12.07 16.58 -12.41
CA GLU A 155 13.16 15.73 -11.90
C GLU A 155 13.24 14.39 -12.65
N VAL A 156 12.09 13.82 -13.04
CA VAL A 156 11.99 12.58 -13.83
C VAL A 156 12.66 12.72 -15.23
N GLN A 157 12.82 13.95 -15.75
CA GLN A 157 13.53 14.19 -17.02
C GLN A 157 15.04 14.35 -16.89
N THR A 158 15.59 14.58 -15.69
CA THR A 158 17.02 14.88 -15.49
C THR A 158 17.76 13.98 -14.49
N GLY A 159 17.04 13.17 -13.72
CA GLY A 159 17.59 12.11 -12.87
C GLY A 159 16.91 10.78 -13.19
N GLY A 160 17.70 9.72 -13.36
CA GLY A 160 17.22 8.40 -13.77
C GLY A 160 16.09 7.85 -12.90
N HIS A 161 15.17 7.16 -13.56
CA HIS A 161 14.23 6.17 -13.03
C HIS A 161 14.18 6.02 -11.50
N HIS A 162 13.25 6.75 -10.87
CA HIS A 162 12.68 6.37 -9.59
C HIS A 162 11.15 6.24 -9.70
N GLY A 163 10.70 5.50 -10.72
CA GLY A 163 9.56 4.61 -10.51
C GLY A 163 10.11 3.39 -9.79
N PHE A 164 9.47 2.93 -8.73
CA PHE A 164 9.83 1.73 -7.96
C PHE A 164 10.34 0.63 -8.92
N GLU A 165 11.66 0.46 -9.02
CA GLU A 165 12.26 -0.50 -9.93
C GLU A 165 11.84 -1.90 -9.46
N GLU A 166 11.25 -2.64 -10.40
CA GLU A 166 11.20 -4.10 -10.35
C GLU A 166 12.61 -4.60 -9.99
N THR A 167 12.79 -5.05 -8.75
CA THR A 167 13.93 -5.89 -8.42
C THR A 167 13.69 -7.24 -9.09
N THR A 168 14.11 -7.36 -10.35
CA THR A 168 14.40 -8.65 -10.95
C THR A 168 15.53 -9.25 -10.14
N VAL A 169 15.21 -10.25 -9.32
CA VAL A 169 16.22 -11.05 -8.65
C VAL A 169 16.86 -11.91 -9.73
N ASP A 170 18.05 -11.51 -10.16
CA ASP A 170 18.95 -12.30 -10.99
C ASP A 170 19.28 -13.59 -10.23
N VAL A 171 18.85 -14.72 -10.76
CA VAL A 171 19.30 -16.04 -10.31
C VAL A 171 20.63 -16.26 -11.02
N GLY A 172 21.73 -16.10 -10.28
CA GLY A 172 23.07 -16.33 -10.79
C GLY A 172 23.24 -17.76 -11.32
N ASP A 173 23.72 -17.85 -12.57
CA ASP A 173 24.31 -19.04 -13.17
C ASP A 173 25.79 -18.71 -13.43
N ASP A 174 26.67 -19.47 -12.80
CA ASP A 174 28.11 -19.34 -12.86
C ASP A 174 28.69 -20.31 -13.91
N GLY A 175 29.33 -19.79 -14.97
CA GLY A 175 29.95 -20.71 -15.93
C GLY A 175 30.60 -20.17 -17.20
N SER A 176 31.67 -19.39 -17.04
CA SER A 176 32.88 -19.40 -17.90
C SER A 176 32.82 -19.24 -19.44
N ALA A 177 33.46 -18.14 -19.88
CA ALA A 177 34.45 -17.99 -20.97
C ALA A 177 34.00 -17.38 -22.33
N PRO A 178 34.85 -16.52 -22.96
CA PRO A 178 34.48 -15.67 -24.08
C PRO A 178 34.85 -16.27 -25.45
N ALA A 179 34.09 -15.92 -26.49
CA ALA A 179 34.55 -16.00 -27.87
C ALA A 179 33.81 -15.00 -28.77
N ASP A 180 34.59 -14.27 -29.55
CA ASP A 180 34.20 -13.34 -30.60
C ASP A 180 33.27 -13.96 -31.67
N GLY A 181 32.39 -13.14 -32.25
CA GLY A 181 31.61 -13.55 -33.43
C GLY A 181 30.61 -12.49 -33.89
N ASP A 182 30.92 -11.88 -35.04
CA ASP A 182 30.13 -10.90 -35.78
C ASP A 182 28.66 -11.32 -36.06
N GLY A 183 27.78 -10.30 -35.99
CA GLY A 183 26.68 -10.03 -36.92
C GLY A 183 25.63 -11.11 -37.20
N VAL A 184 24.38 -10.85 -36.83
CA VAL A 184 23.21 -10.70 -37.74
C VAL A 184 22.10 -10.02 -36.95
N SER A 185 21.64 -8.86 -37.44
CA SER A 185 20.39 -8.22 -37.05
C SER A 185 19.22 -8.96 -37.72
N ASP A 186 18.42 -9.67 -36.93
CA ASP A 186 17.15 -10.25 -37.41
C ASP A 186 16.01 -9.30 -36.99
N GLU A 187 15.71 -8.36 -37.88
CA GLU A 187 14.46 -7.59 -37.85
C GLU A 187 13.33 -8.48 -38.37
N SER A 188 12.52 -9.04 -37.49
CA SER A 188 11.07 -9.20 -37.73
C SER A 188 10.35 -9.89 -36.57
N THR A 189 9.69 -9.08 -35.74
CA THR A 189 8.44 -9.50 -35.10
C THR A 189 7.48 -8.33 -35.08
N ASP A 190 6.45 -8.45 -35.92
CA ASP A 190 5.20 -7.69 -35.87
C ASP A 190 4.62 -7.73 -34.44
N GLY A 191 5.00 -6.74 -33.63
CA GLY A 191 4.28 -6.38 -32.42
C GLY A 191 3.52 -5.10 -32.74
N ALA A 192 2.21 -5.20 -32.94
CA ALA A 192 1.34 -4.04 -33.05
C ALA A 192 1.70 -3.06 -31.92
N ALA A 193 2.23 -1.89 -32.30
CA ALA A 193 2.59 -0.84 -31.38
C ALA A 193 1.32 -0.47 -30.59
N ARG A 194 1.21 -0.95 -29.35
CA ARG A 194 0.25 -0.41 -28.41
C ARG A 194 0.61 1.07 -28.30
N GLU A 195 -0.29 1.96 -28.69
CA GLU A 195 -0.11 3.39 -28.50
C GLU A 195 0.29 3.61 -27.03
N ALA A 196 1.44 4.27 -26.82
CA ALA A 196 1.94 4.53 -25.48
C ALA A 196 0.91 5.41 -24.75
N VAL A 197 0.18 4.82 -23.81
CA VAL A 197 -0.76 5.55 -22.97
C VAL A 197 0.04 6.61 -22.21
N GLU A 198 -0.39 7.87 -22.28
CA GLU A 198 0.29 8.96 -21.59
C GLU A 198 0.39 8.69 -20.07
N PRO A 199 1.47 9.12 -19.40
CA PRO A 199 1.57 9.00 -17.96
C PRO A 199 0.39 9.67 -17.24
N TRP A 200 -0.12 9.04 -16.20
CA TRP A 200 -1.18 9.64 -15.38
C TRP A 200 -0.67 10.86 -14.63
N ASP A 201 -1.32 11.99 -14.85
CA ASP A 201 -1.10 13.23 -14.09
C ASP A 201 -2.15 13.33 -12.97
N PRO A 202 -1.76 13.24 -11.68
CA PRO A 202 -2.69 13.25 -10.56
C PRO A 202 -3.51 14.55 -10.49
N PRO A 203 -4.85 14.48 -10.61
CA PRO A 203 -5.68 15.67 -10.50
C PRO A 203 -5.75 16.17 -9.05
N ILE A 204 -5.96 17.48 -8.91
CA ILE A 204 -6.28 18.13 -7.63
C ILE A 204 -7.74 18.53 -7.65
N VAL A 205 -8.55 17.92 -6.79
CA VAL A 205 -9.99 18.16 -6.66
C VAL A 205 -10.28 18.95 -5.39
N GLU A 206 -11.09 20.00 -5.50
CA GLU A 206 -11.51 20.80 -4.35
C GLU A 206 -12.86 20.31 -3.83
N THR A 207 -12.99 20.17 -2.50
CA THR A 207 -14.23 19.67 -1.88
C THR A 207 -14.62 20.45 -0.64
N VAL A 208 -15.92 20.48 -0.35
CA VAL A 208 -16.48 20.96 0.92
C VAL A 208 -17.35 19.84 1.50
N ALA A 209 -16.70 18.85 2.11
CA ALA A 209 -17.33 17.57 2.45
C ALA A 209 -18.55 17.67 3.38
N ASN A 210 -18.67 18.70 4.23
CA ASN A 210 -19.85 18.85 5.09
C ASN A 210 -21.09 19.34 4.31
N LYS A 211 -20.89 20.06 3.20
CA LYS A 211 -21.94 20.50 2.27
C LYS A 211 -22.17 19.51 1.13
N GLY A 212 -21.20 18.63 0.86
CA GLY A 212 -21.23 17.68 -0.26
C GLY A 212 -20.75 18.28 -1.59
N GLU A 213 -20.25 19.51 -1.59
CA GLU A 213 -19.75 20.18 -2.79
C GLU A 213 -18.41 19.54 -3.23
N GLY A 214 -18.24 19.35 -4.55
CA GLY A 214 -17.05 18.73 -5.16
C GLY A 214 -16.95 17.20 -4.99
N VAL A 215 -17.89 16.56 -4.29
CA VAL A 215 -17.85 15.10 -4.09
C VAL A 215 -18.07 14.35 -5.41
N ASP A 216 -18.95 14.85 -6.28
CA ASP A 216 -19.19 14.25 -7.60
C ASP A 216 -17.97 14.37 -8.51
N ASP A 217 -17.26 15.50 -8.46
CA ASP A 217 -15.99 15.70 -9.18
C ASP A 217 -14.91 14.73 -8.65
N PHE A 218 -14.89 14.49 -7.34
CA PHE A 218 -13.99 13.52 -6.75
C PHE A 218 -14.32 12.08 -7.20
N VAL A 219 -15.60 11.71 -7.26
CA VAL A 219 -16.03 10.42 -7.81
C VAL A 219 -15.62 10.27 -9.28
N ALA A 220 -15.83 11.31 -10.09
CA ALA A 220 -15.41 11.30 -11.49
C ALA A 220 -13.91 11.09 -11.65
N ALA A 221 -13.08 11.77 -10.83
CA ALA A 221 -11.63 11.58 -10.83
C ALA A 221 -11.21 10.15 -10.46
N LEU A 222 -11.90 9.52 -9.51
CA LEU A 222 -11.67 8.10 -9.15
C LEU A 222 -11.99 7.16 -10.32
N ASP A 223 -13.11 7.39 -11.01
CA ASP A 223 -13.52 6.58 -12.15
C ASP A 223 -12.59 6.79 -13.36
N ASP A 224 -12.10 8.00 -13.57
CA ASP A 224 -11.11 8.31 -14.61
C ASP A 224 -9.78 7.59 -14.35
N HIS A 225 -9.29 7.59 -13.09
CA HIS A 225 -8.10 6.83 -12.74
C HIS A 225 -8.32 5.32 -12.90
N ARG A 226 -9.51 4.81 -12.53
CA ARG A 226 -9.84 3.40 -12.76
C ARG A 226 -9.79 3.04 -14.24
N ARG A 227 -10.33 3.91 -15.11
CA ARG A 227 -10.28 3.73 -16.57
C ARG A 227 -8.83 3.71 -17.05
N TYR A 228 -8.02 4.67 -16.60
CA TYR A 228 -6.60 4.72 -16.89
C TYR A 228 -5.87 3.43 -16.51
N LEU A 229 -6.10 2.88 -15.31
CA LEU A 229 -5.46 1.64 -14.86
C LEU A 229 -5.81 0.45 -15.77
N VAL A 230 -7.04 0.39 -16.25
CA VAL A 230 -7.52 -0.68 -17.15
C VAL A 230 -6.88 -0.52 -18.54
N GLU A 231 -6.94 0.68 -19.12
CA GLU A 231 -6.44 0.97 -20.47
C GLU A 231 -4.91 0.87 -20.57
N SER A 232 -4.20 1.28 -19.53
CA SER A 232 -2.74 1.18 -19.44
C SER A 232 -2.23 -0.23 -19.08
N GLY A 233 -3.12 -1.18 -18.78
CA GLY A 233 -2.75 -2.53 -18.31
C GLY A 233 -2.17 -2.58 -16.89
N ARG A 234 -2.16 -1.45 -16.17
CA ARG A 234 -1.61 -1.36 -14.80
C ARG A 234 -2.40 -2.15 -13.77
N VAL A 235 -3.68 -2.48 -14.02
CA VAL A 235 -4.45 -3.38 -13.15
C VAL A 235 -3.74 -4.73 -12.98
N GLU A 236 -3.28 -5.34 -14.07
CA GLU A 236 -2.62 -6.66 -14.02
C GLU A 236 -1.26 -6.58 -13.33
N SER A 237 -0.47 -5.54 -13.63
CA SER A 237 0.81 -5.28 -12.98
C SER A 237 0.64 -5.06 -11.47
N LYS A 238 -0.31 -4.20 -11.05
CA LYS A 238 -0.65 -4.00 -9.64
C LYS A 238 -1.09 -5.31 -8.99
N ALA A 239 -1.95 -6.11 -9.63
CA ALA A 239 -2.38 -7.42 -9.10
C ALA A 239 -1.20 -8.39 -8.89
N ARG A 240 -0.27 -8.48 -9.84
CA ARG A 240 0.93 -9.33 -9.73
C ARG A 240 1.78 -8.94 -8.53
N THR A 241 2.04 -7.64 -8.35
CA THR A 241 2.81 -7.13 -7.20
C THR A 241 2.10 -7.44 -5.88
N ARG A 242 0.77 -7.27 -5.83
CA ARG A 242 -0.03 -7.61 -4.63
C ARG A 242 0.08 -9.08 -4.26
N TYR A 243 -0.12 -9.98 -5.21
CA TYR A 243 -0.02 -11.42 -4.96
C TYR A 243 1.39 -11.84 -4.57
N ALA A 244 2.43 -11.25 -5.17
CA ALA A 244 3.81 -11.54 -4.79
C ALA A 244 4.10 -11.16 -3.32
N GLU A 245 3.67 -9.97 -2.89
CA GLU A 245 3.82 -9.55 -1.49
C GLU A 245 2.96 -10.36 -0.52
N GLU A 246 1.76 -10.76 -0.92
CA GLU A 246 0.92 -11.67 -0.15
C GLU A 246 1.60 -13.01 0.07
N ILE A 247 2.12 -13.62 -0.99
CA ILE A 247 2.86 -14.88 -0.90
C ILE A 247 4.08 -14.72 0.02
N ARG A 248 4.86 -13.64 -0.12
CA ARG A 248 5.99 -13.36 0.77
C ARG A 248 5.58 -13.25 2.23
N THR A 249 4.46 -12.60 2.50
CA THR A 249 3.91 -12.48 3.87
C THR A 249 3.52 -13.84 4.43
N LEU A 250 2.76 -14.65 3.67
CA LEU A 250 2.36 -15.99 4.08
C LEU A 250 3.58 -16.87 4.38
N LEU A 251 4.57 -16.87 3.47
CA LEU A 251 5.81 -17.62 3.66
C LEU A 251 6.59 -17.19 4.90
N ARG A 252 6.60 -15.89 5.25
CA ARG A 252 7.25 -15.40 6.47
C ARG A 252 6.54 -15.89 7.74
N GLU A 253 5.21 -15.90 7.76
CA GLU A 253 4.45 -16.39 8.90
C GLU A 253 4.61 -17.91 9.06
N ASP A 254 4.53 -18.67 7.97
CA ASP A 254 4.76 -20.12 7.98
C ASP A 254 6.18 -20.45 8.44
N ALA A 255 7.19 -19.73 7.95
CA ALA A 255 8.58 -19.90 8.37
C ALA A 255 8.77 -19.58 9.86
N ARG A 256 8.06 -18.57 10.38
CA ARG A 256 8.09 -18.22 11.81
C ARG A 256 7.51 -19.33 12.67
N GLU A 257 6.43 -19.97 12.24
CA GLU A 257 5.84 -21.11 12.95
C GLU A 257 6.78 -22.32 12.95
N LEU A 258 7.41 -22.62 11.82
CA LEU A 258 8.43 -23.67 11.72
C LEU A 258 9.60 -23.41 12.68
N LEU A 259 10.10 -22.16 12.71
CA LEU A 259 11.18 -21.76 13.60
C LEU A 259 10.78 -21.87 15.08
N ALA A 260 9.56 -21.44 15.43
CA ALA A 260 9.06 -21.55 16.80
C ALA A 260 8.98 -23.01 17.26
N ASN A 261 8.50 -23.90 16.40
CA ASN A 261 8.45 -25.33 16.68
C ASN A 261 9.85 -25.96 16.84
N GLU A 262 10.83 -25.54 16.03
CA GLU A 262 12.22 -26.01 16.15
C GLU A 262 12.87 -25.53 17.45
N ILE A 263 12.62 -24.28 17.86
CA ILE A 263 13.08 -23.74 19.14
C ILE A 263 12.56 -24.59 20.30
N GLU A 264 11.26 -24.89 20.32
CA GLU A 264 10.64 -25.71 21.37
C GLU A 264 11.17 -27.14 21.36
N ALA A 265 11.31 -27.76 20.18
CA ALA A 265 11.88 -29.10 20.04
C ALA A 265 13.30 -29.21 20.59
N ARG A 266 14.06 -28.11 20.57
CA ARG A 266 15.41 -28.00 21.12
C ARG A 266 15.47 -27.60 22.59
N GLY A 267 14.34 -27.60 23.30
CA GLY A 267 14.26 -27.26 24.72
C GLY A 267 14.03 -25.78 25.01
N GLY A 268 13.55 -25.01 24.03
CA GLY A 268 13.23 -23.59 24.19
C GLY A 268 14.46 -22.68 24.21
N LEU A 269 14.26 -21.43 24.62
CA LEU A 269 15.32 -20.41 24.67
C LEU A 269 15.91 -20.20 26.07
N ASP A 270 15.25 -20.65 27.14
CA ASP A 270 15.62 -20.27 28.50
C ASP A 270 17.07 -20.61 28.87
N GLU A 271 17.49 -21.86 28.65
CA GLU A 271 18.88 -22.28 28.95
C GLU A 271 19.91 -21.58 28.05
N ARG A 272 19.55 -21.31 26.80
CA ARG A 272 20.40 -20.62 25.82
C ARG A 272 20.59 -19.15 26.20
N VAL A 273 19.52 -18.49 26.62
CA VAL A 273 19.56 -17.12 27.15
C VAL A 273 20.43 -17.06 28.40
N GLU A 274 20.30 -18.02 29.32
CA GLU A 274 21.17 -18.11 30.49
C GLU A 274 22.65 -18.31 30.13
N ALA A 275 22.96 -19.10 29.10
CA ALA A 275 24.33 -19.28 28.61
C ALA A 275 24.90 -17.97 28.02
N VAL A 276 24.09 -17.20 27.28
CA VAL A 276 24.46 -15.87 26.77
C VAL A 276 24.71 -14.89 27.93
N LEU A 277 23.83 -14.85 28.93
CA LEU A 277 23.98 -13.98 30.11
C LEU A 277 25.25 -14.33 30.91
N ARG A 278 25.60 -15.61 30.99
CA ARG A 278 26.85 -16.10 31.58
C ARG A 278 28.09 -15.89 30.70
N ARG A 279 27.92 -15.37 29.47
CA ARG A 279 28.97 -15.18 28.45
C ARG A 279 29.67 -16.48 28.02
N GLU A 280 28.95 -17.59 28.09
CA GLU A 280 29.42 -18.90 27.61
C GLU A 280 29.23 -19.06 26.11
N THR A 281 28.27 -18.31 25.55
CA THR A 281 27.99 -18.16 24.11
C THR A 281 27.49 -16.73 23.84
N ASP A 282 27.13 -16.43 22.60
CA ASP A 282 26.56 -15.16 22.18
C ASP A 282 25.26 -15.36 21.36
N PRO A 283 24.41 -14.33 21.24
CA PRO A 283 23.12 -14.45 20.55
C PRO A 283 23.19 -14.90 19.08
N TYR A 284 24.25 -14.55 18.36
CA TYR A 284 24.39 -14.91 16.95
C TYR A 284 24.71 -16.39 16.80
N THR A 285 25.64 -16.90 17.62
CA THR A 285 25.97 -18.33 17.68
C THR A 285 24.72 -19.16 18.03
N VAL A 286 23.93 -18.73 19.02
CA VAL A 286 22.67 -19.39 19.38
C VAL A 286 21.67 -19.41 18.21
N ALA A 287 21.54 -18.30 17.47
CA ALA A 287 20.65 -18.23 16.33
C ALA A 287 21.11 -19.16 15.18
N GLU A 288 22.42 -19.22 14.91
CA GLU A 288 23.00 -20.09 13.90
C GLU A 288 22.76 -21.57 14.25
N GLU A 289 23.01 -21.99 15.50
CA GLU A 289 22.74 -23.36 15.96
C GLU A 289 21.28 -23.79 15.83
N ILE A 290 20.34 -22.83 15.93
CA ILE A 290 18.91 -23.09 15.76
C ILE A 290 18.53 -23.14 14.27
N LEU A 291 19.16 -22.32 13.43
CA LEU A 291 18.84 -22.19 12.00
C LEU A 291 19.52 -23.24 11.11
N GLU A 292 20.74 -23.65 11.44
CA GLU A 292 21.58 -24.57 10.65
C GLU A 292 20.82 -25.84 10.19
N PRO A 293 20.05 -26.56 11.03
CA PRO A 293 19.32 -27.76 10.60
C PRO A 293 18.22 -27.47 9.57
N LEU A 294 17.58 -26.30 9.67
CA LEU A 294 16.56 -25.88 8.70
C LEU A 294 17.20 -25.57 7.35
N VAL A 295 18.38 -24.95 7.37
CA VAL A 295 19.18 -24.66 6.17
C VAL A 295 19.65 -25.95 5.51
N ASP A 296 20.20 -26.90 6.28
CA ASP A 296 20.67 -28.19 5.79
C ASP A 296 19.53 -28.99 5.15
N CYS A 297 18.37 -29.07 5.82
CA CYS A 297 17.18 -29.74 5.29
C CYS A 297 16.71 -29.13 3.96
N ALA A 298 16.77 -27.80 3.83
CA ALA A 298 16.42 -27.10 2.61
C ALA A 298 17.44 -27.33 1.48
N ALA A 299 18.73 -27.41 1.81
CA ALA A 299 19.80 -27.69 0.87
C ALA A 299 19.75 -29.13 0.35
N ASP A 300 19.52 -30.10 1.23
CA ASP A 300 19.42 -31.53 0.90
C ASP A 300 18.26 -31.84 -0.06
N ARG A 301 17.18 -31.06 -0.02
CA ARG A 301 16.03 -31.22 -0.92
C ARG A 301 16.14 -30.48 -2.25
N ARG A 302 17.14 -29.60 -2.41
CA ARG A 302 17.42 -28.90 -3.67
C ARG A 302 18.30 -29.73 -4.61
N ASN A 303 18.98 -30.76 -4.10
CA ASN A 303 19.78 -31.73 -4.85
C ASN A 303 19.00 -33.01 -5.15
#